data_AF-A0A9E2XXT0-F1
#
_entry.id   AF-A0A9E2XXT0-F1
#
_cell.length_a   1.000
_cell.length_b   1.000
_cell.length_c   1.000
_cell.angle_alpha   90.00
_cell.angle_beta   90.00
_cell.angle_gamma   90.00
#
_symmetry.space_group_name_H-M   'P 1'
#
loop_
_entity.id
_entity.type
_entity.pdbx_description
1 polymer ?
#
loop_
_entity_poly.entity_id
_entity_poly.type
_entity_poly.pdbx_seq_one_letter_code
_entity_poly.pdbx_strand_id
1 'polypeptide(L)'
;PHLDSPALRKRKLQIFADDDGLPGGDTHHYQLTRAFRNIGAKCVLDDEAFGEPEELCRHLDGEAAQFVRLAKTLYSRSLGPWCAIEVMSVDWMRALADALSVHFPEFAGEPYFAECFSEMVEERHAEESLSVTQMVLSAQPALLPATIEDAKIMAEALDGVWTHLDRIVEIARHKAAPASSASA
;
A
#
# COMPACT_ATOMS: atom_id res chain seq x y z
N PRO A 1 -2.05 18.13 -1.96
CA PRO A 1 -2.38 19.50 -1.45
C PRO A 1 -1.10 20.33 -1.35
N HIS A 2 -1.19 21.66 -1.43
CA HIS A 2 -0.05 22.59 -1.23
C HIS A 2 1.16 22.41 -2.18
N LEU A 3 0.98 21.66 -3.27
CA LEU A 3 1.92 21.59 -4.39
C LEU A 3 1.62 22.76 -5.33
N ASP A 4 1.93 23.96 -4.89
CA ASP A 4 1.41 25.19 -5.51
C ASP A 4 2.13 25.58 -6.82
N SER A 5 3.21 24.88 -7.18
CA SER A 5 3.93 25.08 -8.43
C SER A 5 3.84 23.84 -9.34
N PRO A 6 3.88 24.03 -10.68
CA PRO A 6 3.98 22.91 -11.63
C PRO A 6 5.20 22.02 -11.36
N ALA A 7 6.31 22.58 -10.91
CA ALA A 7 7.52 21.83 -10.59
C ALA A 7 7.30 20.83 -9.43
N LEU A 8 6.64 21.27 -8.35
CA LEU A 8 6.31 20.39 -7.21
C LEU A 8 5.30 19.31 -7.61
N ARG A 9 4.32 19.65 -8.45
CA ARG A 9 3.36 18.66 -8.97
C ARG A 9 4.05 17.62 -9.84
N LYS A 10 4.98 18.03 -10.71
CA LYS A 10 5.75 17.12 -11.56
C LYS A 10 6.55 16.11 -10.75
N ARG A 11 7.15 16.54 -9.64
CA ARG A 11 7.88 15.67 -8.70
C ARG A 11 6.99 14.56 -8.15
N LYS A 12 5.82 14.90 -7.60
CA LYS A 12 4.85 13.88 -7.15
C LYS A 12 4.32 13.02 -8.31
N LEU A 13 4.10 13.60 -9.49
CA LEU A 13 3.64 12.87 -10.68
C LEU A 13 4.67 11.86 -11.20
N GLN A 14 5.95 12.06 -10.91
CA GLN A 14 6.98 11.12 -11.34
C GLN A 14 6.81 9.76 -10.65
N ILE A 15 6.43 9.74 -9.36
CA ILE A 15 6.14 8.49 -8.62
C ILE A 15 5.03 7.71 -9.33
N PHE A 16 3.90 8.36 -9.64
CA PHE A 16 2.82 7.71 -10.40
C PHE A 16 3.27 7.20 -11.77
N ALA A 17 4.18 7.91 -12.44
CA ALA A 17 4.71 7.47 -13.73
C ALA A 17 5.66 6.28 -13.58
N ASP A 18 6.38 6.18 -12.47
CA ASP A 18 7.20 5.02 -12.16
C ASP A 18 6.32 3.79 -11.88
N ASP A 19 5.16 3.97 -11.22
CA ASP A 19 4.22 2.89 -10.90
C ASP A 19 3.34 2.42 -12.08
N ASP A 20 2.84 3.37 -12.89
CA ASP A 20 1.85 3.11 -13.94
C ASP A 20 2.43 3.21 -15.35
N GLY A 21 3.74 3.45 -15.50
CA GLY A 21 4.40 3.70 -16.78
C GLY A 21 5.22 2.54 -17.34
N LEU A 22 4.96 1.30 -16.93
CA LEU A 22 5.81 0.16 -17.30
C LEU A 22 5.73 -0.18 -18.81
N PRO A 23 6.79 -0.79 -19.39
CA PRO A 23 6.83 -1.15 -20.80
C PRO A 23 5.63 -1.99 -21.25
N GLY A 24 5.10 -1.69 -22.43
CA GLY A 24 3.96 -2.42 -23.00
C GLY A 24 2.59 -2.06 -22.41
N GLY A 25 2.52 -1.02 -21.57
CA GLY A 25 1.29 -0.57 -20.93
C GLY A 25 0.91 -1.39 -19.68
N ASP A 26 1.89 -2.07 -19.08
CA ASP A 26 1.73 -2.74 -17.80
C ASP A 26 1.80 -1.72 -16.65
N THR A 27 1.37 -2.11 -15.45
CA THR A 27 1.49 -1.29 -14.23
C THR A 27 1.89 -2.16 -13.06
N HIS A 28 2.49 -1.55 -12.03
CA HIS A 28 2.74 -2.20 -10.75
C HIS A 28 1.43 -2.79 -10.18
N HIS A 29 0.28 -2.10 -10.30
CA HIS A 29 -1.01 -2.65 -9.88
C HIS A 29 -1.39 -3.94 -10.62
N TYR A 30 -1.24 -3.99 -11.96
CA TYR A 30 -1.51 -5.20 -12.73
C TYR A 30 -0.58 -6.35 -12.33
N GLN A 31 0.71 -6.06 -12.11
CA GLN A 31 1.67 -7.05 -11.64
C GLN A 31 1.27 -7.63 -10.27
N LEU A 32 0.83 -6.79 -9.33
CA LEU A 32 0.36 -7.23 -8.01
C LEU A 32 -0.88 -8.12 -8.11
N THR A 33 -1.87 -7.71 -8.91
CA THR A 33 -3.07 -8.52 -9.19
C THR A 33 -2.70 -9.88 -9.77
N ARG A 34 -1.73 -9.95 -10.69
CA ARG A 34 -1.23 -11.21 -11.25
C ARG A 34 -0.52 -12.08 -10.22
N ALA A 35 0.34 -11.50 -9.39
CA ALA A 35 1.06 -12.23 -8.33
C ALA A 35 0.07 -12.96 -7.39
N PHE A 36 -0.98 -12.27 -6.93
CA PHE A 36 -2.02 -12.88 -6.12
C PHE A 36 -2.84 -13.93 -6.87
N ARG A 37 -3.14 -13.70 -8.16
CA ARG A 37 -3.85 -14.69 -9.01
C ARG A 37 -3.03 -15.97 -9.19
N ASN A 38 -1.72 -15.87 -9.33
CA ASN A 38 -0.81 -17.01 -9.51
C ASN A 38 -0.79 -17.95 -8.29
N ILE A 39 -1.03 -17.41 -7.09
CA ILE A 39 -1.19 -18.20 -5.86
C ILE A 39 -2.66 -18.60 -5.58
N GLY A 40 -3.55 -18.38 -6.54
CA GLY A 40 -4.94 -18.85 -6.51
C GLY A 40 -5.96 -17.86 -5.93
N ALA A 41 -5.60 -16.59 -5.72
CA ALA A 41 -6.56 -15.58 -5.29
C ALA A 41 -7.65 -15.36 -6.35
N LYS A 42 -8.89 -15.18 -5.89
CA LYS A 42 -10.01 -14.80 -6.75
C LYS A 42 -10.11 -13.28 -6.77
N CYS A 43 -9.52 -12.65 -7.78
CA CYS A 43 -9.67 -11.20 -8.02
C CYS A 43 -11.13 -10.92 -8.40
N VAL A 44 -11.91 -10.37 -7.47
CA VAL A 44 -13.36 -10.15 -7.63
C VAL A 44 -13.70 -8.85 -8.38
N LEU A 45 -12.73 -7.95 -8.49
CA LEU A 45 -12.81 -6.70 -9.23
C LEU A 45 -11.80 -6.72 -10.37
N ASP A 46 -12.14 -6.06 -11.46
CA ASP A 46 -11.16 -5.62 -12.45
C ASP A 46 -10.42 -4.37 -11.96
N ASP A 47 -9.30 -4.06 -12.60
CA ASP A 47 -8.41 -2.99 -12.18
C ASP A 47 -9.05 -1.62 -12.43
N GLU A 48 -9.91 -1.49 -13.44
CA GLU A 48 -10.69 -0.27 -13.69
C GLU A 48 -11.66 0.06 -12.55
N ALA A 49 -12.38 -0.94 -12.02
CA ALA A 49 -13.28 -0.75 -10.87
C ALA A 49 -12.53 -0.46 -9.57
N PHE A 50 -11.25 -0.83 -9.47
CA PHE A 50 -10.39 -0.50 -8.34
C PHE A 50 -10.20 1.02 -8.18
N GLY A 51 -10.30 1.79 -9.28
CA GLY A 51 -10.18 3.25 -9.29
C GLY A 51 -11.32 4.01 -8.61
N GLU A 52 -12.43 3.35 -8.27
CA GLU A 52 -13.60 3.95 -7.63
C GLU A 52 -13.68 3.56 -6.15
N PRO A 53 -13.28 4.43 -5.19
CA PRO A 53 -13.14 4.05 -3.78
C PRO A 53 -14.42 3.51 -3.15
N GLU A 54 -15.58 4.06 -3.53
CA GLU A 54 -16.89 3.60 -3.08
C GLU A 54 -17.22 2.19 -3.56
N GLU A 55 -16.83 1.83 -4.78
CA GLU A 55 -16.99 0.48 -5.31
C GLU A 55 -16.02 -0.47 -4.62
N LEU A 56 -14.73 -0.12 -4.58
CA LEU A 56 -13.70 -0.90 -3.91
C LEU A 56 -14.09 -1.25 -2.46
N CYS A 57 -14.60 -0.28 -1.69
CA CYS A 57 -15.03 -0.50 -0.31
C CYS A 57 -16.20 -1.48 -0.14
N ARG A 58 -16.94 -1.86 -1.20
CA ARG A 58 -18.01 -2.88 -1.12
C ARG A 58 -17.45 -4.30 -1.09
N HIS A 59 -16.21 -4.48 -1.54
CA HIS A 59 -15.54 -5.77 -1.66
C HIS A 59 -14.43 -5.98 -0.63
N LEU A 60 -14.14 -4.96 0.18
CA LEU A 60 -13.12 -5.00 1.23
C LEU A 60 -13.74 -5.26 2.61
N ASP A 61 -13.00 -5.99 3.44
CA ASP A 61 -13.30 -6.13 4.87
C ASP A 61 -13.17 -4.79 5.61
N GLY A 62 -13.75 -4.72 6.81
CA GLY A 62 -13.97 -3.46 7.55
C GLY A 62 -12.72 -2.59 7.70
N GLU A 63 -11.59 -3.17 8.08
CA GLU A 63 -10.32 -2.48 8.30
C GLU A 63 -9.69 -1.99 6.99
N ALA A 64 -9.70 -2.81 5.94
CA ALA A 64 -9.20 -2.42 4.62
C ALA A 64 -10.07 -1.33 3.99
N ALA A 65 -11.41 -1.44 4.10
CA ALA A 65 -12.34 -0.42 3.65
C ALA A 65 -12.17 0.89 4.43
N GLN A 66 -11.91 0.81 5.75
CA GLN A 66 -11.62 1.99 6.57
C GLN A 66 -10.33 2.67 6.12
N PHE A 67 -9.27 1.91 5.85
CA PHE A 67 -8.02 2.43 5.33
C PHE A 67 -8.22 3.18 4.00
N VAL A 68 -8.93 2.59 3.03
CA VAL A 68 -9.21 3.24 1.74
C VAL A 68 -9.97 4.55 1.90
N ARG A 69 -10.99 4.58 2.77
CA ARG A 69 -11.76 5.82 3.06
C ARG A 69 -10.90 6.90 3.72
N LEU A 70 -10.02 6.49 4.63
CA LEU A 70 -9.07 7.39 5.28
C LEU A 70 -8.08 7.95 4.25
N ALA A 71 -7.52 7.11 3.37
CA ALA A 71 -6.62 7.53 2.31
C ALA A 71 -7.25 8.59 1.41
N LYS A 72 -8.47 8.34 0.90
CA LYS A 72 -9.22 9.31 0.09
C LYS A 72 -9.35 10.67 0.78
N THR A 73 -9.62 10.66 2.09
CA THR A 73 -9.82 11.87 2.88
C THR A 73 -8.49 12.59 3.13
N LEU A 74 -7.50 11.87 3.67
CA LEU A 74 -6.26 12.46 4.17
C LEU A 74 -5.33 12.91 3.03
N TYR A 75 -5.29 12.20 1.89
CA TYR A 75 -4.46 12.58 0.74
C TYR A 75 -4.84 13.96 0.17
N SER A 76 -6.09 14.38 0.36
CA SER A 76 -6.56 15.72 -0.02
C SER A 76 -6.20 16.80 1.00
N ARG A 77 -5.95 16.41 2.27
CA ARG A 77 -5.78 17.32 3.41
C ARG A 77 -4.34 17.76 3.61
N SER A 78 -3.38 16.85 3.60
CA SER A 78 -1.96 17.17 3.75
C SER A 78 -1.06 16.22 2.95
N LEU A 79 0.25 16.47 2.95
CA LEU A 79 1.24 15.57 2.34
C LEU A 79 1.69 14.44 3.28
N GLY A 80 1.32 14.52 4.56
CA GLY A 80 1.73 13.56 5.58
C GLY A 80 1.37 12.11 5.26
N PRO A 81 0.12 11.81 4.86
CA PRO A 81 -0.29 10.45 4.52
C PRO A 81 0.47 9.87 3.34
N TRP A 82 0.69 10.68 2.30
CA TRP A 82 1.50 10.26 1.16
C TRP A 82 2.93 9.94 1.62
N CYS A 83 3.57 10.86 2.34
CA CYS A 83 4.91 10.64 2.88
C CYS A 83 4.99 9.38 3.77
N ALA A 84 3.97 9.10 4.59
CA ALA A 84 3.94 7.92 5.44
C ALA A 84 3.88 6.62 4.62
N ILE A 85 3.04 6.57 3.59
CA ILE A 85 2.91 5.37 2.73
C ILE A 85 4.22 5.10 1.98
N GLU A 86 4.80 6.11 1.35
CA GLU A 86 6.04 5.96 0.58
C GLU A 86 7.23 5.57 1.47
N VAL A 87 7.35 6.18 2.67
CA VAL A 87 8.46 5.86 3.59
C VAL A 87 8.37 4.44 4.13
N MET A 88 7.16 3.91 4.26
CA MET A 88 6.95 2.56 4.79
C MET A 88 6.92 1.50 3.68
N SER A 89 6.83 1.87 2.40
CA SER A 89 6.52 0.96 1.28
C SER A 89 7.43 -0.25 1.19
N VAL A 90 8.73 -0.01 1.23
CA VAL A 90 9.76 -1.06 1.21
C VAL A 90 9.52 -2.10 2.31
N ASP A 91 9.30 -1.65 3.54
CA ASP A 91 9.22 -2.53 4.71
C ASP A 91 7.96 -3.40 4.66
N TRP A 92 6.79 -2.81 4.39
CA TRP A 92 5.55 -3.58 4.39
C TRP A 92 5.45 -4.52 3.19
N MET A 93 5.95 -4.11 2.02
CA MET A 93 5.98 -4.98 0.85
C MET A 93 6.93 -6.15 1.00
N ARG A 94 8.10 -5.91 1.59
CA ARG A 94 9.05 -6.99 1.87
C ARG A 94 8.49 -7.95 2.91
N ALA A 95 7.89 -7.42 3.98
CA ALA A 95 7.23 -8.26 4.99
C ALA A 95 6.10 -9.11 4.38
N LEU A 96 5.28 -8.55 3.48
CA LEU A 96 4.21 -9.27 2.80
C LEU A 96 4.78 -10.37 1.88
N ALA A 97 5.78 -10.04 1.07
CA ALA A 97 6.43 -10.99 0.16
C ALA A 97 7.07 -12.15 0.93
N ASP A 98 7.81 -11.85 2.00
CA ASP A 98 8.49 -12.85 2.84
C ASP A 98 7.47 -13.76 3.55
N ALA A 99 6.40 -13.19 4.11
CA ALA A 99 5.36 -13.94 4.81
C ALA A 99 4.64 -14.92 3.88
N LEU A 100 4.29 -14.49 2.66
CA LEU A 100 3.62 -15.35 1.68
C LEU A 100 4.58 -16.37 1.06
N SER A 101 5.87 -16.05 0.94
CA SER A 101 6.88 -16.95 0.37
C SER A 101 7.11 -18.22 1.19
N VAL A 102 6.74 -18.22 2.48
CA VAL A 102 6.73 -19.43 3.33
C VAL A 102 5.84 -20.52 2.73
N HIS A 103 4.73 -20.14 2.08
CA HIS A 103 3.78 -21.05 1.47
C HIS A 103 3.86 -21.09 -0.06
N PHE A 104 4.35 -20.02 -0.67
CA PHE A 104 4.47 -19.86 -2.11
C PHE A 104 5.91 -19.42 -2.46
N PRO A 105 6.88 -20.34 -2.56
CA PRO A 105 8.31 -19.99 -2.63
C PRO A 105 8.72 -19.06 -3.78
N GLU A 106 7.93 -19.01 -4.85
CA GLU A 106 8.18 -18.16 -6.02
C GLU A 106 7.55 -16.76 -5.89
N PHE A 107 6.76 -16.49 -4.85
CA PHE A 107 5.96 -15.27 -4.72
C PHE A 107 6.81 -14.00 -4.63
N ALA A 108 7.89 -14.00 -3.83
CA ALA A 108 8.83 -12.88 -3.79
C ALA A 108 9.57 -12.65 -5.12
N GLY A 109 9.57 -13.63 -6.02
CA GLY A 109 10.13 -13.52 -7.37
C GLY A 109 9.14 -13.04 -8.44
N GLU A 110 7.87 -12.82 -8.09
CA GLU A 110 6.90 -12.22 -8.99
C GLU A 110 7.36 -10.81 -9.41
N PRO A 111 7.09 -10.38 -10.66
CA PRO A 111 7.61 -9.13 -11.21
C PRO A 111 7.43 -7.93 -10.30
N TYR A 112 6.25 -7.82 -9.67
CA TYR A 112 5.94 -6.76 -8.71
C TYR A 112 7.01 -6.63 -7.62
N PHE A 113 7.25 -7.70 -6.87
CA PHE A 113 8.16 -7.70 -5.74
C PHE A 113 9.61 -7.63 -6.20
N ALA A 114 9.94 -8.32 -7.30
CA ALA A 114 11.28 -8.28 -7.86
C ALA A 114 11.67 -6.85 -8.30
N GLU A 115 10.77 -6.12 -8.95
CA GLU A 115 11.00 -4.76 -9.43
C GLU A 115 11.01 -3.74 -8.29
N CYS A 116 10.05 -3.82 -7.35
CA CYS A 116 10.03 -2.98 -6.14
C CYS A 116 11.36 -3.00 -5.38
N PHE A 117 12.04 -4.16 -5.28
CA PHE A 117 13.28 -4.29 -4.50
C PHE A 117 14.58 -4.19 -5.31
N SER A 118 14.59 -4.58 -6.59
CA SER A 118 15.83 -4.68 -7.36
C SER A 118 16.36 -3.32 -7.82
N GLU A 119 15.47 -2.38 -8.08
CA GLU A 119 15.82 -1.06 -8.60
C GLU A 119 15.78 0.03 -7.55
N MET A 120 15.52 -0.28 -6.27
CA MET A 120 15.36 0.71 -5.20
C MET A 120 14.32 1.80 -5.53
N VAL A 121 13.24 1.43 -6.24
CA VAL A 121 12.20 2.36 -6.69
C VAL A 121 11.48 2.95 -5.48
N GLU A 122 11.06 2.09 -4.57
CA GLU A 122 10.36 2.44 -3.33
C GLU A 122 11.22 3.30 -2.40
N GLU A 123 12.53 3.00 -2.26
CA GLU A 123 13.45 3.84 -1.49
C GLU A 123 13.57 5.25 -2.10
N ARG A 124 13.62 5.38 -3.44
CA ARG A 124 13.61 6.69 -4.10
C ARG A 124 12.28 7.42 -3.88
N HIS A 125 11.16 6.70 -3.91
CA HIS A 125 9.84 7.27 -3.64
C HIS A 125 9.74 7.79 -2.19
N ALA A 126 10.28 7.05 -1.23
CA ALA A 126 10.42 7.49 0.16
C ALA A 126 11.26 8.79 0.28
N GLU A 127 12.44 8.82 -0.34
CA GLU A 127 13.31 10.02 -0.33
C GLU A 127 12.63 11.22 -1.00
N GLU A 128 11.99 11.00 -2.14
CA GLU A 128 11.33 12.03 -2.93
C GLU A 128 10.11 12.62 -2.19
N SER A 129 9.27 11.76 -1.62
CA SER A 129 8.10 12.17 -0.85
C SER A 129 8.48 12.97 0.40
N LEU A 130 9.54 12.55 1.10
CA LEU A 130 10.09 13.29 2.23
C LEU A 130 10.65 14.64 1.78
N SER A 131 11.43 14.66 0.70
CA SER A 131 12.01 15.88 0.12
C SER A 131 10.94 16.90 -0.26
N VAL A 132 9.91 16.49 -1.00
CA VAL A 132 8.80 17.36 -1.42
C VAL A 132 8.02 17.86 -0.20
N THR A 133 7.75 16.99 0.77
CA THR A 133 7.05 17.36 2.01
C THR A 133 7.86 18.40 2.80
N GLN A 134 9.18 18.22 2.95
CA GLN A 134 10.06 19.17 3.61
C GLN A 134 10.12 20.53 2.90
N MET A 135 10.13 20.55 1.57
CA MET A 135 10.09 21.80 0.81
C MET A 135 8.80 22.58 1.06
N VAL A 136 7.65 21.90 1.06
CA VAL A 136 6.35 22.51 1.36
C VAL A 136 6.30 23.03 2.79
N LEU A 137 6.77 22.24 3.77
CA LEU A 137 6.81 22.64 5.17
C LEU A 137 7.78 23.80 5.44
N SER A 138 8.89 23.87 4.70
CA SER A 138 9.84 24.98 4.78
C SER A 138 9.21 26.29 4.28
N ALA A 139 8.42 26.21 3.21
CA ALA A 139 7.70 27.36 2.67
C ALA A 139 6.46 27.74 3.49
N GLN A 140 5.79 26.77 4.11
CA GLN A 140 4.57 26.95 4.90
C GLN A 140 4.63 26.19 6.24
N PRO A 141 5.43 26.66 7.22
CA PRO A 141 5.66 25.94 8.48
C PRO A 141 4.40 25.66 9.31
N ALA A 142 3.37 26.48 9.15
CA ALA A 142 2.08 26.29 9.83
C ALA A 142 1.37 24.98 9.45
N LEU A 143 1.74 24.34 8.34
CA LEU A 143 1.19 23.05 7.92
C LEU A 143 1.76 21.86 8.70
N LEU A 144 2.86 22.05 9.45
CA LEU A 144 3.57 20.96 10.13
C LEU A 144 2.67 20.15 11.08
N PRO A 145 1.88 20.75 12.00
CA PRO A 145 1.08 19.97 12.94
C PRO A 145 0.07 19.05 12.25
N ALA A 146 -0.66 19.58 11.25
CA ALA A 146 -1.62 18.79 10.48
C ALA A 146 -0.93 17.70 9.65
N THR A 147 0.23 18.00 9.07
CA THR A 147 1.00 17.03 8.27
C THR A 147 1.46 15.85 9.12
N ILE A 148 1.99 16.11 10.32
CA ILE A 148 2.45 15.04 11.23
C ILE A 148 1.26 14.23 11.76
N GLU A 149 0.17 14.89 12.17
CA GLU A 149 -1.01 14.20 12.66
C GLU A 149 -1.63 13.30 11.58
N ASP A 150 -1.76 13.80 10.36
CA ASP A 150 -2.30 13.02 9.25
C ASP A 150 -1.40 11.84 8.85
N ALA A 151 -0.08 12.03 8.88
CA ALA A 151 0.89 10.96 8.67
C ALA A 151 0.73 9.86 9.74
N LYS A 152 0.59 10.26 11.00
CA LYS A 152 0.38 9.32 12.11
C LYS A 152 -0.92 8.54 11.95
N ILE A 153 -2.04 9.21 11.67
CA ILE A 153 -3.34 8.53 11.45
C ILE A 153 -3.23 7.53 10.31
N MET A 154 -2.53 7.89 9.22
CA MET A 154 -2.32 6.99 8.09
C MET A 154 -1.49 5.76 8.49
N ALA A 155 -0.38 5.95 9.20
CA ALA A 155 0.46 4.84 9.66
C ALA A 155 -0.29 3.91 10.62
N GLU A 156 -1.07 4.45 11.56
CA GLU A 156 -1.91 3.66 12.48
C GLU A 156 -3.00 2.87 11.72
N ALA A 157 -3.59 3.46 10.68
CA ALA A 157 -4.57 2.77 9.85
C ALA A 157 -3.92 1.60 9.07
N LEU A 158 -2.69 1.80 8.57
CA LEU A 158 -1.94 0.75 7.87
C LEU A 158 -1.56 -0.41 8.82
N ASP A 159 -1.12 -0.10 10.04
CA ASP A 159 -0.88 -1.09 11.09
C ASP A 159 -2.15 -1.90 11.42
N GLY A 160 -3.30 -1.24 11.43
CA GLY A 160 -4.61 -1.89 11.58
C GLY A 160 -4.93 -2.90 10.47
N VAL A 161 -4.52 -2.63 9.22
CA VAL A 161 -4.64 -3.60 8.10
C VAL A 161 -3.78 -4.83 8.36
N TRP A 162 -2.53 -4.65 8.81
CA TRP A 162 -1.65 -5.77 9.18
C TRP A 162 -2.21 -6.62 10.31
N THR A 163 -2.69 -5.98 11.38
CA THR A 163 -3.36 -6.66 12.49
C THR A 163 -4.60 -7.43 12.02
N HIS A 164 -5.27 -6.97 10.97
CA HIS A 164 -6.37 -7.71 10.35
C HIS A 164 -5.88 -8.94 9.57
N LEU A 165 -4.80 -8.82 8.79
CA LEU A 165 -4.18 -9.96 8.09
C LEU A 165 -3.74 -11.05 9.08
N ASP A 166 -3.13 -10.68 10.20
CA ASP A 166 -2.75 -11.63 11.25
C ASP A 166 -3.96 -12.39 11.80
N ARG A 167 -5.06 -11.69 12.07
CA ARG A 167 -6.32 -12.34 12.51
C ARG A 167 -6.87 -13.31 11.47
N ILE A 168 -6.78 -12.99 10.18
CA ILE A 168 -7.18 -13.92 9.11
C ILE A 168 -6.36 -15.21 9.20
N VAL A 169 -5.04 -15.09 9.35
CA VAL A 169 -4.13 -16.24 9.47
C VAL A 169 -4.44 -17.05 10.74
N GLU A 170 -4.66 -16.40 11.89
CA GLU A 170 -5.04 -17.07 13.14
C GLU A 170 -6.35 -17.84 13.01
N ILE A 171 -7.39 -17.23 12.42
CA ILE A 171 -8.69 -17.88 12.18
C ILE A 171 -8.51 -19.09 11.27
N ALA A 172 -7.71 -18.97 10.20
CA ALA A 172 -7.43 -20.07 9.29
C ALA A 172 -6.72 -21.23 10.01
N ARG A 173 -5.73 -20.93 10.87
CA ARG A 173 -5.04 -21.93 11.70
C ARG A 173 -5.99 -22.65 12.64
N HIS A 174 -6.89 -21.93 13.30
CA HIS A 174 -7.89 -22.53 14.19
C HIS A 174 -8.90 -23.41 13.46
N LYS A 175 -9.30 -23.04 12.23
CA LYS A 175 -10.19 -23.87 11.39
C LYS A 175 -9.49 -25.11 10.84
N ALA A 176 -8.19 -25.03 10.57
CA ALA A 176 -7.39 -26.13 10.04
C ALA A 176 -7.02 -27.18 11.10
N ALA A 177 -7.06 -26.84 12.39
CA ALA A 177 -6.89 -27.80 13.48
C ALA A 177 -8.20 -28.57 13.71
N PRO A 178 -8.30 -29.88 13.36
CA PRO A 178 -9.46 -30.66 13.75
C PRO A 178 -9.49 -30.84 15.27
N ALA A 179 -10.69 -31.03 15.82
CA ALA A 179 -10.93 -31.42 17.20
C ALA A 179 -10.19 -32.74 17.54
N SER A 180 -8.90 -32.66 17.84
CA SER A 180 -8.10 -33.80 18.31
C SER A 180 -8.32 -34.02 19.80
N SER A 181 -9.56 -34.29 20.21
CA SER A 181 -9.88 -34.93 21.50
C SER A 181 -11.38 -35.25 21.62
N ALA A 182 -11.89 -36.21 20.85
CA ALA A 182 -13.17 -36.85 21.15
C ALA A 182 -13.25 -38.28 20.58
N SER A 183 -12.36 -39.16 21.02
CA SER A 183 -12.50 -40.63 21.07
C SER A 183 -11.21 -41.17 21.67
N ALA A 184 -11.16 -42.01 22.72
CA ALA A 184 -12.14 -42.92 23.31
C ALA A 184 -11.91 -43.00 24.83
#